data_AF-A0A2W5YA73-F1
#
_entry.id   AF-A0A2W5YA73-F1
#
_cell.length_a   1.000
_cell.length_b   1.000
_cell.length_c   1.000
_cell.angle_alpha   90.00
_cell.angle_beta   90.00
_cell.angle_gamma   90.00
#
_symmetry.space_group_name_H-M   'P 1'
#
loop_
_entity.id
_entity.type
_entity.pdbx_description
1 polymer ?
#
loop_
_entity_poly.entity_id
_entity_poly.type
_entity_poly.pdbx_seq_one_letter_code
_entity_poly.pdbx_strand_id
1 'polypeptide(L)'
;MSQDETQIWDLWIPDTASQGISFARGRMNAASVVWVHAAPSMLRVEVSAKDGRRVGFGDQLPRTEDTPMTRLRLDDGKVTRQDEWPSQRDVGELVILPGGEVGTLKSWWSPEGHQEWRWTVEFYNHR
;
A
#
# COMPACT_ATOMS: atom_id res chain seq x y z
N MET A 1 19.61 2.92 1.68
CA MET A 1 18.90 1.77 1.06
C MET A 1 19.17 1.83 -0.43
N SER A 2 19.79 0.81 -1.04
CA SER A 2 20.05 0.79 -2.48
C SER A 2 18.74 0.61 -3.23
N GLN A 3 18.51 1.40 -4.29
CA GLN A 3 17.27 1.43 -5.06
C GLN A 3 16.93 0.13 -5.84
N ASP A 4 17.76 -0.92 -5.73
CA ASP A 4 17.63 -2.19 -6.47
C ASP A 4 17.05 -3.37 -5.67
N GLU A 5 16.72 -3.20 -4.38
CA GLU A 5 16.19 -4.32 -3.58
C GLU A 5 14.69 -4.49 -3.83
N THR A 6 14.30 -5.49 -4.64
CA THR A 6 12.88 -5.83 -4.81
C THR A 6 12.28 -6.29 -3.48
N GLN A 7 11.12 -5.72 -3.15
CA GLN A 7 10.27 -6.11 -2.03
C GLN A 7 8.96 -6.73 -2.51
N ILE A 8 8.39 -7.54 -1.63
CA ILE A 8 7.04 -8.09 -1.74
C ILE A 8 6.25 -7.61 -0.54
N TRP A 9 5.13 -6.94 -0.80
CA TRP A 9 4.18 -6.46 0.19
C TRP A 9 2.93 -7.35 0.14
N ASP A 10 2.77 -8.20 1.16
CA ASP A 10 1.65 -9.12 1.32
C ASP A 10 0.64 -8.55 2.32
N LEU A 11 -0.55 -8.20 1.83
CA LEU A 11 -1.62 -7.58 2.60
C LEU A 11 -2.76 -8.58 2.79
N TRP A 12 -3.21 -8.72 4.03
CA TRP A 12 -4.21 -9.69 4.46
C TRP A 12 -5.32 -9.03 5.26
N ILE A 13 -6.52 -9.59 5.17
CA ILE A 13 -7.63 -9.34 6.09
C ILE A 13 -7.50 -10.40 7.20
N PRO A 14 -7.04 -10.05 8.42
CA PRO A 14 -6.68 -11.05 9.42
C PRO A 14 -7.89 -11.73 10.08
N ASP A 15 -9.01 -11.02 10.23
CA ASP A 15 -10.15 -11.45 11.04
C ASP A 15 -11.21 -12.20 10.22
N THR A 16 -10.83 -12.77 9.08
CA THR A 16 -11.72 -13.51 8.17
C THR A 16 -11.12 -14.87 7.85
N ALA A 17 -11.94 -15.93 7.93
CA ALA A 17 -11.47 -17.32 7.84
C ALA A 17 -10.41 -17.69 8.90
N SER A 18 -9.91 -18.93 8.89
CA SER A 18 -9.01 -19.45 9.94
C SER A 18 -7.58 -18.90 9.90
N GLN A 19 -7.15 -18.31 8.78
CA GLN A 19 -5.78 -17.82 8.56
C GLN A 19 -5.73 -16.37 8.02
N GLY A 20 -6.88 -15.71 7.89
CA GLY A 20 -7.00 -14.49 7.10
C GLY A 20 -7.24 -14.77 5.62
N ILE A 21 -7.67 -13.74 4.88
CA ILE A 21 -7.84 -13.77 3.43
C ILE A 21 -6.83 -12.82 2.80
N SER A 22 -6.16 -13.28 1.73
CA SER A 22 -5.27 -12.43 0.94
C SER A 22 -6.06 -11.30 0.28
N PHE A 23 -5.63 -10.06 0.50
CA PHE A 23 -6.23 -8.87 -0.10
C PHE A 23 -5.43 -8.42 -1.33
N ALA A 24 -4.10 -8.31 -1.18
CA ALA A 24 -3.22 -7.89 -2.25
C ALA A 24 -1.79 -8.39 -2.01
N ARG A 25 -1.07 -8.70 -3.10
CA ARG A 25 0.35 -9.08 -3.10
C ARG A 25 1.12 -8.28 -4.13
N GLY A 26 1.75 -7.19 -3.68
CA GLY A 26 2.49 -6.27 -4.54
C GLY A 26 3.97 -6.62 -4.62
N ARG A 27 4.54 -6.68 -5.82
CA ARG A 27 6.00 -6.81 -6.04
C ARG A 27 6.53 -5.51 -6.64
N MET A 28 7.51 -4.90 -6.00
CA MET A 28 8.03 -3.57 -6.38
C MET A 28 9.46 -3.34 -5.90
N ASN A 29 10.10 -2.25 -6.34
CA ASN A 29 11.35 -1.79 -5.74
C ASN A 29 11.11 -1.37 -4.28
N ALA A 30 12.16 -1.43 -3.46
CA ALA A 30 12.06 -1.05 -2.05
C ALA A 30 11.51 0.36 -1.88
N ALA A 31 10.49 0.48 -1.02
CA ALA A 31 9.85 1.75 -0.69
C ALA A 31 9.61 1.83 0.82
N SER A 32 9.77 3.02 1.39
CA SER A 32 9.41 3.31 2.78
C SER A 32 7.93 3.69 2.93
N VAL A 33 7.28 4.05 1.83
CA VAL A 33 5.87 4.44 1.76
C VAL A 33 5.23 3.76 0.58
N VAL A 34 4.04 3.21 0.79
CA VAL A 34 3.21 2.63 -0.27
C VAL A 34 1.76 2.99 -0.02
N TRP A 35 1.05 3.40 -1.06
CA TRP A 35 -0.39 3.62 -1.02
C TRP A 35 -1.15 2.35 -1.35
N VAL A 36 -2.33 2.20 -0.78
CA VAL A 36 -3.22 1.07 -1.02
C VAL A 36 -4.60 1.62 -1.34
N HIS A 37 -5.17 1.20 -2.47
CA HIS A 37 -6.53 1.56 -2.83
C HIS A 37 -7.54 0.60 -2.18
N ALA A 38 -8.62 1.15 -1.63
CA ALA A 38 -9.75 0.39 -1.08
C ALA A 38 -9.34 -0.65 -0.03
N ALA A 39 -8.44 -0.27 0.88
CA ALA A 39 -7.98 -1.17 1.92
C ALA A 39 -9.13 -1.63 2.85
N PRO A 40 -9.08 -2.89 3.31
CA PRO A 40 -10.05 -3.43 4.27
C PRO A 40 -10.01 -2.67 5.61
N SER A 41 -11.05 -2.84 6.42
CA SER A 41 -11.18 -2.20 7.74
C SER A 41 -10.08 -2.63 8.73
N MET A 42 -9.52 -3.82 8.56
CA MET A 42 -8.40 -4.34 9.32
C MET A 42 -7.36 -4.91 8.35
N LEU A 43 -6.10 -4.57 8.56
CA LEU A 43 -4.98 -5.06 7.77
C LEU A 43 -3.95 -5.80 8.62
N ARG A 44 -3.41 -6.88 8.06
CA ARG A 44 -2.08 -7.40 8.38
C ARG A 44 -1.20 -7.23 7.15
N VAL A 45 0.01 -6.72 7.36
CA VAL A 45 0.98 -6.45 6.29
C VAL A 45 2.29 -7.12 6.64
N GLU A 46 2.78 -7.94 5.72
CA GLU A 46 4.14 -8.46 5.75
C GLU A 46 4.91 -7.92 4.56
N VAL A 47 6.12 -7.39 4.83
CA VAL A 47 7.05 -6.98 3.78
C VAL A 47 8.23 -7.92 3.81
N SER A 48 8.53 -8.55 2.67
CA SER A 48 9.67 -9.44 2.50
C SER A 48 10.58 -8.95 1.38
N ALA A 49 11.88 -9.21 1.51
CA ALA A 49 12.83 -9.08 0.43
C ALA A 49 12.60 -10.20 -0.60
N LYS A 50 13.20 -10.06 -1.79
CA LYS A 50 13.09 -11.04 -2.89
C LYS A 50 13.48 -12.48 -2.50
N ASP A 51 14.38 -12.64 -1.53
CA ASP A 51 14.83 -13.92 -1.00
C ASP A 51 13.87 -14.54 0.04
N GLY A 52 12.76 -13.86 0.34
CA GLY A 52 11.77 -14.29 1.33
C GLY A 52 12.08 -13.85 2.76
N ARG A 53 13.20 -13.15 3.01
CA ARG A 53 13.50 -12.61 4.34
C ARG A 53 12.51 -11.49 4.67
N ARG A 54 11.80 -11.62 5.80
CA ARG A 54 10.92 -10.55 6.30
C ARG A 54 11.74 -9.31 6.67
N VAL A 55 11.36 -8.17 6.11
CA VAL A 55 11.97 -6.85 6.35
C VAL A 55 11.02 -5.88 7.03
N GLY A 56 9.72 -6.18 7.07
CA GLY A 56 8.71 -5.34 7.69
C GLY A 56 7.50 -6.14 8.13
N PHE A 57 6.85 -5.70 9.21
CA PHE A 57 5.61 -6.32 9.67
C PHE A 57 4.70 -5.31 10.38
N GLY A 58 3.40 -5.45 10.15
CA GLY A 58 2.35 -4.80 10.93
C GLY A 58 1.14 -5.73 11.00
N ASP A 59 0.60 -5.93 12.20
CA ASP A 59 -0.60 -6.75 12.41
C ASP A 59 -1.69 -5.93 13.06
N GLN A 60 -2.94 -6.34 12.85
CA GLN A 60 -4.10 -5.72 13.47
C GLN A 60 -4.08 -4.19 13.30
N LEU A 61 -3.91 -3.74 12.05
CA LEU A 61 -3.87 -2.33 11.67
C LEU A 61 -5.29 -1.84 11.31
N PRO A 62 -6.03 -1.25 12.26
CA PRO A 62 -7.39 -0.79 12.02
C PRO A 62 -7.40 0.41 11.07
N ARG A 63 -8.52 0.57 10.35
CA ARG A 63 -8.83 1.80 9.64
C ARG A 63 -8.81 2.98 10.60
N THR A 64 -8.14 4.04 10.18
CA THR A 64 -7.93 5.28 10.93
C THR A 64 -8.90 6.38 10.49
N GLU A 65 -9.27 6.40 9.20
CA GLU A 65 -10.26 7.32 8.62
C GLU A 65 -11.03 6.63 7.48
N ASP A 66 -12.23 7.13 7.16
CA ASP A 66 -13.04 6.62 6.05
C ASP A 66 -12.67 7.32 4.73
N THR A 67 -11.55 6.88 4.14
CA THR A 67 -11.03 7.44 2.89
C THR A 67 -10.76 6.32 1.87
N PRO A 68 -10.71 6.62 0.56
CA PRO A 68 -10.50 5.59 -0.47
C PRO A 68 -9.06 5.04 -0.53
N MET A 69 -8.14 5.64 0.23
CA MET A 69 -6.70 5.41 0.13
C MET A 69 -6.08 5.24 1.51
N THR A 70 -5.14 4.30 1.60
CA THR A 70 -4.39 4.02 2.81
C THR A 70 -2.91 4.19 2.53
N ARG A 71 -2.23 5.05 3.30
CA ARG A 71 -0.79 5.12 3.35
C ARG A 71 -0.27 4.07 4.33
N LEU A 72 0.56 3.17 3.82
CA LEU A 72 1.38 2.29 4.63
C LEU A 72 2.80 2.85 4.69
N ARG A 73 3.37 2.93 5.90
CA ARG A 73 4.77 3.33 6.10
C ARG A 73 5.55 2.16 6.67
N LEU A 74 6.72 1.88 6.10
CA LEU A 74 7.71 0.94 6.63
C LEU A 74 8.86 1.75 7.24
N ASP A 75 9.00 1.66 8.56
CA ASP A 75 10.08 2.29 9.31
C ASP A 75 10.61 1.33 10.37
N ASP A 76 11.92 1.17 10.45
CA ASP A 76 12.62 0.24 11.36
C ASP A 76 11.96 -1.15 11.50
N GLY A 77 11.57 -1.74 10.35
CA GLY A 77 10.92 -3.06 10.30
C GLY A 77 9.47 -3.10 10.78
N LYS A 78 8.88 -1.95 11.11
CA LYS A 78 7.47 -1.81 11.51
C LYS A 78 6.66 -1.21 10.37
N VAL A 79 5.51 -1.82 10.09
CA VAL A 79 4.51 -1.24 9.18
C VAL A 79 3.45 -0.51 10.02
N THR A 80 3.18 0.73 9.65
CA THR A 80 2.07 1.53 10.21
C THR A 80 1.08 1.90 9.11
N ARG A 81 -0.15 2.18 9.54
CA ARG A 81 -1.29 2.52 8.68
C ARG A 81 -1.79 3.93 9.00
N GLN A 82 -2.09 4.68 7.95
CA GLN A 82 -2.84 5.93 8.00
C GLN A 82 -3.75 5.97 6.77
N ASP A 83 -5.04 6.19 6.96
CA ASP A 83 -6.02 6.35 5.89
C ASP A 83 -6.21 7.86 5.70
N GLU A 84 -6.00 8.35 4.49
CA GLU A 84 -6.03 9.78 4.21
C GLU A 84 -6.14 10.03 2.70
N TRP A 85 -6.40 11.27 2.32
CA TRP A 85 -6.46 11.68 0.92
C TRP A 85 -5.06 12.00 0.39
N PRO A 86 -4.61 11.39 -0.72
CA PRO A 86 -3.38 11.80 -1.37
C PRO A 86 -3.39 13.27 -1.75
N SER A 87 -2.20 13.84 -1.83
CA SER A 87 -1.96 15.22 -2.26
C SER A 87 -1.02 15.25 -3.46
N GLN A 88 -0.80 16.45 -4.01
CA GLN A 88 0.20 16.65 -5.06
C GLN A 88 1.62 16.23 -4.63
N ARG A 89 1.90 16.18 -3.33
CA ARG A 89 3.21 15.74 -2.81
C ARG A 89 3.43 14.24 -2.93
N ASP A 90 2.36 13.48 -3.13
CA ASP A 90 2.38 12.02 -3.19
C ASP A 90 2.45 11.50 -4.64
N VAL A 91 2.42 12.40 -5.63
CA VAL A 91 2.64 12.04 -7.04
C VAL A 91 4.04 11.43 -7.20
N GLY A 92 4.12 10.27 -7.85
CA GLY A 92 5.33 9.47 -7.98
C GLY A 92 5.43 8.34 -6.97
N GLU A 93 4.63 8.34 -5.90
CA GLU A 93 4.58 7.24 -4.94
C GLU A 93 3.91 6.00 -5.57
N LEU A 94 4.26 4.83 -5.05
CA LEU A 94 3.72 3.55 -5.50
C LEU A 94 2.34 3.30 -4.88
N VAL A 95 1.44 2.70 -5.68
CA VAL A 95 0.09 2.32 -5.28
C VAL A 95 -0.12 0.82 -5.53
N ILE A 96 -0.55 0.09 -4.52
CA ILE A 96 -1.06 -1.27 -4.61
C ILE A 96 -2.58 -1.20 -4.83
N LEU A 97 -3.07 -1.80 -5.92
CA LEU A 97 -4.50 -2.05 -6.12
C LEU A 97 -4.93 -3.37 -5.47
N PRO A 98 -6.24 -3.55 -5.18
CA PRO A 98 -6.78 -4.85 -4.82
C PRO A 98 -6.34 -5.94 -5.81
N GLY A 99 -5.90 -7.09 -5.30
CA GLY A 99 -5.31 -8.15 -6.12
C GLY A 99 -3.78 -8.08 -6.27
N GLY A 100 -3.15 -6.91 -6.07
CA GLY A 100 -1.69 -6.79 -5.95
C GLY A 100 -0.96 -6.08 -7.09
N GLU A 101 -1.66 -5.55 -8.08
CA GLU A 101 -1.02 -4.75 -9.13
C GLU A 101 -0.41 -3.49 -8.53
N VAL A 102 0.85 -3.20 -8.88
CA VAL A 102 1.58 -2.01 -8.41
C VAL A 102 1.76 -1.03 -9.55
N GLY A 103 1.29 0.19 -9.35
CA GLY A 103 1.45 1.28 -10.29
C GLY A 103 2.00 2.54 -9.62
N THR A 104 2.32 3.55 -10.42
CA THR A 104 2.79 4.86 -9.94
C THR A 104 1.63 5.86 -9.93
N LEU A 105 1.42 6.57 -8.83
CA LEU A 105 0.44 7.65 -8.76
C LEU A 105 0.89 8.82 -9.66
N LYS A 106 0.13 9.13 -10.71
CA LYS A 106 0.47 10.22 -11.66
C LYS A 106 -0.27 11.51 -11.40
N SER A 107 -1.50 11.40 -10.89
CA SER A 107 -2.32 12.55 -10.55
C SER A 107 -3.34 12.16 -9.48
N TRP A 108 -3.67 13.13 -8.62
CA TRP A 108 -4.78 13.07 -7.69
C TRP A 108 -5.49 14.41 -7.65
N TRP A 109 -6.82 14.36 -7.59
CA TRP A 109 -7.67 15.51 -7.40
C TRP A 109 -8.88 15.11 -6.56
N SER A 110 -9.22 15.93 -5.57
CA SER A 110 -10.47 15.90 -4.82
C SER A 110 -10.78 17.31 -4.34
N PRO A 111 -12.06 17.75 -4.29
CA PRO A 111 -12.43 19.02 -3.69
C PRO A 111 -12.24 18.97 -2.16
N GLU A 112 -12.21 20.13 -1.48
CA GLU A 112 -12.00 20.23 -0.01
C GLU A 112 -13.01 19.40 0.81
N GLY A 113 -14.23 19.23 0.28
CA GLY A 113 -15.27 18.40 0.92
C GLY A 113 -15.15 16.90 0.65
N HIS A 114 -14.15 16.47 -0.13
CA HIS A 114 -13.83 15.05 -0.35
C HIS A 114 -15.00 14.18 -0.84
N GLN A 115 -15.96 14.79 -1.55
CA GLN A 115 -17.17 14.13 -2.04
C GLN A 115 -16.93 13.28 -3.29
N GLU A 116 -15.86 13.57 -4.03
CA GLU A 116 -15.45 12.82 -5.22
C GLU A 116 -13.94 12.90 -5.38
N TRP A 117 -13.40 12.01 -6.21
CA TRP A 117 -11.98 12.05 -6.59
C TRP A 117 -11.76 11.61 -8.02
N ARG A 118 -10.69 12.14 -8.59
CA ARG A 118 -10.13 11.71 -9.86
C ARG A 118 -8.64 11.51 -9.68
N TRP A 119 -8.14 10.44 -10.26
CA TRP A 119 -6.75 10.08 -10.15
C TRP A 119 -6.32 9.27 -11.36
N THR A 120 -5.02 9.18 -11.57
CA THR A 120 -4.43 8.37 -12.64
C THR A 120 -3.29 7.57 -12.06
N VAL A 121 -3.27 6.28 -12.37
CA VAL A 121 -2.19 5.36 -12.04
C VAL A 121 -1.60 4.85 -13.33
N GLU A 122 -0.28 4.82 -13.39
CA GLU A 122 0.46 4.23 -14.49
C GLU A 122 0.98 2.86 -14.09
N PHE A 123 0.65 1.86 -14.91
CA PHE A 123 1.26 0.54 -14.88
C PHE A 123 2.23 0.46 -16.05
N TYR A 124 3.51 0.31 -15.73
CA TYR A 124 4.56 0.22 -16.73
C TYR A 124 5.44 -0.99 -16.47
N ASN A 125 5.55 -1.84 -17.49
CA ASN A 125 6.42 -3.01 -17.46
C ASN A 125 7.57 -2.76 -18.44
N HIS A 126 8.71 -2.31 -17.92
CA HIS A 126 9.97 -2.31 -18.66
C HIS A 126 10.72 -3.59 -18.32
N ARG A 127 11.03 -4.39 -19.32
CA ARG A 127 11.88 -5.58 -19.18
C ARG A 127 13.31 -5.26 -19.55
#